data_AF-A0A379WAA2-F1
#
_entry.id   AF-A0A379WAA2-F1
#
_cell.length_a   1.000
_cell.length_b   1.000
_cell.length_c   1.000
_cell.angle_alpha   90.00
_cell.angle_beta   90.00
_cell.angle_gamma   90.00
#
_symmetry.space_group_name_H-M   'P 1'
#
loop_
_entity.id
_entity.type
_entity.pdbx_description
1 polymer ?
#
loop_
_entity_poly.entity_id
_entity_poly.type
_entity_poly.pdbx_seq_one_letter_code
_entity_poly.pdbx_strand_id
1 'polypeptide(L)'
;MFRRLLIATLIGILAALAVAAFRHAMQLLEWIFLSNDTGSLVNAAEGLSPWRRLITPALGGLAAGLLLWGWQKMNQQRPHAPTDYMEALQTDGQFDVGASLVKSLASLLVVVSGSAIGREGAMILLAALAASSFARRFTPREEWKLWIASGAAAGMAGAYHAPLAGSLFIAEILFGTLMLASLGPVVVSAVVALLTTHVLNGSDSLLYTVHLTVDLHAREYVMIVSTGLVAGLCGPLLMWLMTASHNSFLRLKLSPPWQLALGGLIVGLLSLLTPTVWGNGYSVVQSFLLSPPLFSLIGGILRAKSWRCSPAAGLARRAASLRQHYLSDYPLECFWVGYGDSGCQARMK
;
A
#
# COMPACT_ATOMS: atom_id res chain seq x y z
N MET A 1 -1.00 -0.63 33.21
CA MET A 1 -1.41 -1.43 32.04
C MET A 1 -2.84 -1.16 31.57
N PHE A 2 -3.85 -1.16 32.45
CA PHE A 2 -5.27 -1.00 32.05
C PHE A 2 -5.57 0.25 31.19
N ARG A 3 -5.03 1.42 31.57
CA ARG A 3 -5.15 2.65 30.76
C ARG A 3 -4.69 2.47 29.32
N ARG A 4 -3.58 1.75 29.10
CA ARG A 4 -3.03 1.54 27.75
C ARG A 4 -3.93 0.63 26.91
N LEU A 5 -4.59 -0.34 27.54
CA LEU A 5 -5.55 -1.21 26.84
C LEU A 5 -6.80 -0.44 26.42
N LEU A 6 -7.32 0.45 27.28
CA LEU A 6 -8.45 1.32 26.92
C LEU A 6 -8.12 2.30 25.78
N ILE A 7 -6.91 2.83 25.76
CA ILE A 7 -6.49 3.70 24.65
C ILE A 7 -6.32 2.87 23.37
N ALA A 8 -5.76 1.66 23.46
CA ALA A 8 -5.62 0.76 22.33
C ALA A 8 -6.96 0.37 21.69
N THR A 9 -8.01 0.12 22.49
CA THR A 9 -9.35 -0.18 21.98
C THR A 9 -9.94 1.02 21.25
N LEU A 10 -9.84 2.23 21.81
CA LEU A 10 -10.29 3.46 21.14
C LEU A 10 -9.55 3.70 19.83
N ILE A 11 -8.23 3.52 19.80
CA ILE A 11 -7.43 3.64 18.58
C ILE A 11 -7.84 2.59 17.55
N GLY A 12 -8.13 1.35 17.97
CA GLY A 12 -8.58 0.29 17.08
C GLY A 12 -9.91 0.63 16.41
N ILE A 13 -10.86 1.18 17.16
CA ILE A 13 -12.15 1.65 16.63
C ILE A 13 -11.94 2.81 15.66
N LEU A 14 -11.14 3.82 16.03
CA LEU A 14 -10.87 4.97 15.16
C LEU A 14 -10.16 4.56 13.86
N ALA A 15 -9.20 3.64 13.94
CA ALA A 15 -8.50 3.09 12.78
C ALA A 15 -9.47 2.33 11.87
N ALA A 16 -10.34 1.47 12.41
CA ALA A 16 -11.35 0.77 11.62
C ALA A 16 -12.33 1.73 10.95
N LEU A 17 -12.77 2.78 11.63
CA LEU A 17 -13.62 3.82 11.03
C LEU A 17 -12.90 4.57 9.90
N ALA A 18 -11.61 4.88 10.05
CA ALA A 18 -10.81 5.50 8.98
C ALA A 18 -10.67 4.58 7.76
N VAL A 19 -10.40 3.28 7.98
CA VAL A 19 -10.33 2.27 6.92
C VAL A 19 -11.69 2.10 6.24
N ALA A 20 -12.78 2.02 7.00
CA ALA A 20 -14.14 1.90 6.48
C ALA A 20 -14.53 3.14 5.66
N ALA A 21 -14.21 4.34 6.14
CA ALA A 21 -14.46 5.58 5.41
C ALA A 21 -13.73 5.60 4.06
N PHE A 22 -12.46 5.17 4.02
CA PHE A 22 -11.71 5.07 2.77
C PHE A 22 -12.31 4.02 1.81
N ARG A 23 -12.71 2.85 2.32
CA ARG A 23 -13.35 1.80 1.51
C ARG A 23 -14.69 2.25 0.93
N HIS A 24 -15.53 2.90 1.73
CA HIS A 24 -16.81 3.44 1.24
C HIS A 24 -16.61 4.57 0.25
N ALA A 25 -15.65 5.47 0.47
CA ALA A 25 -15.31 6.50 -0.51
C ALA A 25 -14.85 5.88 -1.84
N MET A 26 -14.04 4.82 -1.78
CA MET A 26 -13.63 4.08 -2.99
C MET A 26 -14.82 3.47 -3.71
N GLN A 27 -15.68 2.72 -3.01
CA GLN A 27 -16.87 2.10 -3.61
C GLN A 27 -17.81 3.12 -4.23
N LEU A 28 -18.01 4.26 -3.56
CA LEU A 28 -18.86 5.34 -4.06
C LEU A 28 -18.27 5.97 -5.33
N LEU A 29 -16.96 6.21 -5.34
CA LEU A 29 -16.28 6.73 -6.53
C LEU A 29 -16.26 5.70 -7.67
N GLU A 30 -16.06 4.41 -7.38
CA GLU A 30 -16.16 3.34 -8.38
C GLU A 30 -17.57 3.26 -8.99
N TRP A 31 -18.61 3.37 -8.16
CA TRP A 31 -19.99 3.41 -8.63
C TRP A 31 -20.26 4.63 -9.53
N ILE A 32 -19.80 5.82 -9.12
CA ILE A 32 -19.98 7.06 -9.91
C ILE A 32 -19.21 7.01 -11.24
N PHE A 33 -17.94 6.59 -11.23
CA PHE A 33 -17.06 6.70 -12.41
C PHE A 33 -17.13 5.50 -13.35
N LEU A 34 -17.40 4.30 -12.81
CA LEU A 34 -17.34 3.04 -13.58
C LEU A 34 -18.72 2.38 -13.69
N SER A 35 -19.77 2.91 -13.03
CA SER A 35 -21.12 2.32 -12.97
C SER A 35 -21.08 0.83 -12.60
N ASN A 36 -20.18 0.48 -11.67
CA ASN A 36 -19.95 -0.90 -11.27
C ASN A 36 -20.76 -1.25 -10.02
N ASP A 37 -21.64 -2.24 -10.14
CA ASP A 37 -22.42 -2.76 -9.01
C ASP A 37 -21.75 -3.97 -8.34
N THR A 38 -20.68 -4.53 -8.92
CA THR A 38 -20.11 -5.82 -8.51
C THR A 38 -18.93 -5.73 -7.52
N GLY A 39 -18.42 -4.52 -7.23
CA GLY A 39 -17.33 -4.30 -6.27
C GLY A 39 -15.95 -4.85 -6.69
N SER A 40 -15.80 -5.34 -7.93
CA SER A 40 -14.53 -5.79 -8.51
C SER A 40 -14.09 -4.85 -9.63
N LEU A 41 -12.93 -4.20 -9.48
CA LEU A 41 -12.30 -3.37 -10.52
C LEU A 41 -11.99 -4.15 -11.80
N VAL A 42 -11.72 -5.47 -11.69
CA VAL A 42 -11.49 -6.32 -12.88
C VAL A 42 -12.79 -6.50 -13.66
N ASN A 43 -13.91 -6.71 -12.97
CA ASN A 43 -15.22 -6.84 -13.62
C ASN A 43 -15.67 -5.50 -14.22
N ALA A 44 -15.40 -4.39 -13.52
CA ALA A 44 -15.60 -3.04 -14.06
C ALA A 44 -14.81 -2.84 -15.36
N ALA A 45 -13.53 -3.23 -15.36
CA ALA A 45 -12.71 -3.19 -16.56
C ALA A 45 -13.38 -4.00 -17.66
N GLU A 46 -13.72 -5.27 -17.43
CA GLU A 46 -14.34 -6.18 -18.41
C GLU A 46 -15.67 -5.68 -19.00
N GLY A 47 -16.46 -4.91 -18.24
CA GLY A 47 -17.69 -4.27 -18.73
C GLY A 47 -17.48 -2.98 -19.53
N LEU A 48 -16.32 -2.32 -19.41
CA LEU A 48 -16.04 -1.05 -20.07
C LEU A 48 -15.55 -1.23 -21.51
N SER A 49 -15.86 -0.25 -22.37
CA SER A 49 -15.31 -0.17 -23.72
C SER A 49 -13.77 -0.06 -23.69
N PRO A 50 -13.05 -0.63 -24.67
CA PRO A 50 -11.59 -0.61 -24.70
C PRO A 50 -10.98 0.80 -24.57
N TRP A 51 -11.58 1.79 -25.23
CA TRP A 51 -11.11 3.18 -25.15
C TRP A 51 -11.25 3.77 -23.73
N ARG A 52 -12.31 3.42 -22.99
CA ARG A 52 -12.49 3.87 -21.60
C ARG A 52 -11.47 3.23 -20.69
N ARG A 53 -11.16 1.93 -20.86
CA ARG A 53 -10.11 1.25 -20.10
C ARG A 53 -8.72 1.87 -20.31
N LEU A 54 -8.46 2.38 -21.51
CA LEU A 54 -7.19 3.05 -21.82
C LEU A 54 -7.08 4.42 -21.13
N ILE A 55 -8.15 5.24 -21.20
CA ILE A 55 -8.11 6.65 -20.79
C ILE A 55 -8.32 6.82 -19.28
N THR A 56 -9.12 5.97 -18.66
CA THR A 56 -9.49 6.11 -17.24
C THR A 56 -8.28 6.14 -16.29
N PRO A 57 -7.27 5.25 -16.38
CA PRO A 57 -6.14 5.32 -15.46
C PRO A 57 -5.23 6.53 -15.74
N ALA A 58 -5.16 6.99 -17.00
CA ALA A 58 -4.43 8.21 -17.36
C ALA A 58 -5.07 9.47 -16.75
N LEU A 59 -6.41 9.56 -16.79
CA LEU A 59 -7.15 10.66 -16.17
C LEU A 59 -7.04 10.62 -14.64
N GLY A 60 -7.13 9.44 -14.02
CA GLY A 60 -6.94 9.30 -12.57
C GLY A 60 -5.53 9.70 -12.12
N GLY A 61 -4.51 9.28 -12.86
CA GLY A 61 -3.12 9.69 -12.64
C GLY A 61 -2.93 11.20 -12.79
N LEU A 62 -3.51 11.81 -13.83
CA LEU A 62 -3.46 13.26 -14.05
C LEU A 62 -4.15 14.01 -12.90
N ALA A 63 -5.35 13.60 -12.49
CA ALA A 63 -6.10 14.23 -11.41
C ALA A 63 -5.35 14.14 -10.07
N ALA A 64 -4.81 12.97 -9.73
CA ALA A 64 -4.00 12.78 -8.54
C ALA A 64 -2.72 13.64 -8.57
N GLY A 65 -2.07 13.74 -9.72
CA GLY A 65 -0.87 14.56 -9.86
C GLY A 65 -1.14 16.05 -9.83
N LEU A 66 -2.24 16.53 -10.39
CA LEU A 66 -2.70 17.92 -10.27
C LEU A 66 -3.03 18.26 -8.81
N LEU A 67 -3.69 17.36 -8.09
CA LEU A 67 -4.00 17.52 -6.67
C LEU A 67 -2.71 17.66 -5.83
N LEU A 68 -1.75 16.76 -6.01
CA LEU A 68 -0.46 16.80 -5.31
C LEU A 68 0.34 18.06 -5.66
N TRP A 69 0.43 18.38 -6.94
CA TRP A 69 1.17 19.55 -7.43
C TRP A 69 0.54 20.87 -6.95
N GLY A 70 -0.80 20.97 -6.98
CA GLY A 70 -1.54 22.12 -6.50
C GLY A 70 -1.35 22.35 -5.00
N TRP A 71 -1.42 21.28 -4.20
CA TRP A 71 -1.17 21.36 -2.76
C TRP A 71 0.26 21.80 -2.45
N GLN A 72 1.25 21.24 -3.13
CA GLN A 72 2.65 21.61 -2.96
C GLN A 72 2.91 23.08 -3.28
N LYS A 73 2.39 23.56 -4.42
CA LYS A 73 2.56 24.96 -4.83
C LYS A 73 1.94 25.93 -3.83
N MET A 74 0.82 25.55 -3.21
CA MET A 74 0.14 26.36 -2.21
C MET A 74 0.83 26.32 -0.83
N ASN A 75 1.48 25.20 -0.47
CA ASN A 75 2.13 25.00 0.83
C ASN A 75 3.67 24.99 0.77
N GLN A 76 4.26 25.58 -0.28
CA GLN A 76 5.72 25.62 -0.50
C GLN A 76 6.53 26.20 0.68
N GLN A 77 5.90 26.95 1.57
CA GLN A 77 6.55 27.60 2.71
C GLN A 77 6.38 26.86 4.05
N ARG A 78 5.72 25.70 4.09
CA ARG A 78 5.58 24.93 5.33
C ARG A 78 6.79 24.02 5.56
N PRO A 79 7.29 23.90 6.80
CA PRO A 79 8.28 22.89 7.15
C PRO A 79 7.78 21.50 6.75
N HIS A 80 8.64 20.70 6.12
CA HIS A 80 8.31 19.34 5.72
C HIS A 80 8.12 18.48 6.96
N ALA A 81 6.87 18.20 7.34
CA ALA A 81 6.58 17.19 8.35
C ALA A 81 6.38 15.83 7.66
N PRO A 82 6.64 14.72 8.38
CA PRO A 82 6.51 13.39 7.82
C PRO A 82 5.14 13.12 7.20
N THR A 83 5.13 12.58 5.98
CA THR A 83 3.90 12.19 5.25
C THR A 83 3.77 10.68 5.11
N ASP A 84 4.73 9.94 5.65
CA ASP A 84 4.71 8.50 5.77
C ASP A 84 4.70 8.11 7.26
N TYR A 85 3.99 7.04 7.59
CA TYR A 85 3.92 6.54 8.95
C TYR A 85 5.29 6.08 9.45
N MET A 86 6.12 5.53 8.57
CA MET A 86 7.50 5.14 8.87
C MET A 86 8.37 6.34 9.28
N GLU A 87 8.30 7.43 8.53
CA GLU A 87 9.05 8.66 8.78
C GLU A 87 8.54 9.38 10.06
N ALA A 88 7.22 9.37 10.28
CA ALA A 88 6.60 9.92 11.49
C ALA A 88 7.09 9.21 12.75
N LEU A 89 7.38 7.91 12.66
CA LEU A 89 7.86 7.08 13.77
C LEU A 89 9.36 7.28 14.05
N GLN A 90 10.15 7.64 13.04
CA GLN A 90 11.57 7.99 13.19
C GLN A 90 11.77 9.38 13.81
N THR A 91 10.84 10.30 13.56
CA THR A 91 10.89 11.67 14.09
C THR A 91 10.18 11.75 15.46
N ASP A 92 9.17 12.60 15.62
CA ASP A 92 8.49 12.91 16.88
C ASP A 92 7.06 12.33 16.99
N GLY A 93 6.63 11.45 16.08
CA GLY A 93 5.26 10.95 16.03
C GLY A 93 4.23 12.00 15.58
N GLN A 94 4.67 12.96 14.76
CA GLN A 94 3.80 13.99 14.21
C GLN A 94 3.62 13.80 12.71
N PHE A 95 2.39 13.95 12.25
CA PHE A 95 2.04 13.97 10.83
C PHE A 95 1.63 15.38 10.42
N ASP A 96 1.95 15.78 9.18
CA ASP A 96 1.16 16.82 8.52
C ASP A 96 -0.18 16.22 8.10
N VAL A 97 -1.23 16.58 8.85
CA VAL A 97 -2.60 16.11 8.61
C VAL A 97 -3.07 16.49 7.21
N GLY A 98 -2.76 17.70 6.75
CA GLY A 98 -3.19 18.17 5.44
C GLY A 98 -2.50 17.42 4.32
N ALA A 99 -1.17 17.31 4.38
CA ALA A 99 -0.40 16.58 3.37
C ALA A 99 -0.76 15.07 3.33
N SER A 100 -0.98 14.45 4.50
CA SER A 100 -1.35 13.03 4.60
C SER A 100 -2.76 12.76 4.02
N LEU A 101 -3.72 13.67 4.25
CA LEU A 101 -5.06 13.59 3.67
C LEU A 101 -5.01 13.75 2.15
N VAL A 102 -4.25 14.73 1.65
CA VAL A 102 -4.09 14.97 0.21
C VAL A 102 -3.45 13.76 -0.48
N LYS A 103 -2.42 13.17 0.14
CA LYS A 103 -1.77 11.94 -0.35
C LYS A 103 -2.74 10.75 -0.38
N SER A 104 -3.58 10.61 0.65
CA SER A 104 -4.60 9.56 0.69
C SER A 104 -5.67 9.77 -0.37
N LEU A 105 -6.10 11.02 -0.61
CA LEU A 105 -7.05 11.37 -1.66
C LEU A 105 -6.47 11.16 -3.07
N ALA A 106 -5.21 11.51 -3.29
CA ALA A 106 -4.50 11.24 -4.55
C ALA A 106 -4.42 9.73 -4.82
N SER A 107 -4.13 8.93 -3.80
CA SER A 107 -4.16 7.46 -3.90
C SER A 107 -5.57 6.95 -4.23
N LEU A 108 -6.60 7.49 -3.58
CA LEU A 108 -8.01 7.13 -3.84
C LEU A 108 -8.38 7.34 -5.32
N LEU A 109 -8.06 8.51 -5.89
CA LEU A 109 -8.33 8.82 -7.30
C LEU A 109 -7.67 7.82 -8.25
N VAL A 110 -6.45 7.40 -7.94
CA VAL A 110 -5.67 6.48 -8.78
C VAL A 110 -6.17 5.06 -8.67
N VAL A 111 -6.50 4.59 -7.47
CA VAL A 111 -7.05 3.25 -7.26
C VAL A 111 -8.38 3.11 -7.98
N VAL A 112 -9.30 4.07 -7.81
CA VAL A 112 -10.61 4.06 -8.49
C VAL A 112 -10.43 4.06 -10.01
N SER A 113 -9.41 4.74 -10.52
CA SER A 113 -9.14 4.78 -11.97
C SER A 113 -8.61 3.48 -12.57
N GLY A 114 -8.48 2.40 -11.78
CA GLY A 114 -8.05 1.08 -12.24
C GLY A 114 -6.63 0.70 -11.85
N SER A 115 -5.92 1.51 -11.04
CA SER A 115 -4.59 1.16 -10.57
C SER A 115 -4.63 0.01 -9.55
N ALA A 116 -3.61 -0.85 -9.63
CA ALA A 116 -3.44 -2.01 -8.75
C ALA A 116 -2.78 -1.71 -7.40
N ILE A 117 -2.25 -0.50 -7.21
CA ILE A 117 -1.36 -0.16 -6.09
C ILE A 117 -1.82 1.17 -5.48
N GLY A 118 -1.91 1.22 -4.14
CA GLY A 118 -2.07 2.47 -3.39
C GLY A 118 -3.12 2.45 -2.28
N ARG A 119 -4.12 1.56 -2.34
CA ARG A 119 -5.21 1.56 -1.35
C ARG A 119 -4.74 1.17 0.05
N GLU A 120 -3.90 0.14 0.16
CA GLU A 120 -3.54 -0.42 1.47
C GLU A 120 -2.62 0.52 2.23
N GLY A 121 -1.65 1.11 1.53
CA GLY A 121 -0.80 2.17 2.09
C GLY A 121 -1.61 3.38 2.54
N ALA A 122 -2.61 3.82 1.76
CA ALA A 122 -3.48 4.95 2.13
C ALA A 122 -4.37 4.63 3.33
N MET A 123 -4.94 3.42 3.42
CA MET A 123 -5.74 2.98 4.56
C MET A 123 -4.91 2.91 5.85
N ILE A 124 -3.69 2.35 5.78
CA ILE A 124 -2.75 2.30 6.90
C ILE A 124 -2.33 3.72 7.32
N LEU A 125 -2.03 4.59 6.36
CA LEU A 125 -1.67 5.99 6.62
C LEU A 125 -2.81 6.76 7.31
N LEU A 126 -4.05 6.63 6.83
CA LEU A 126 -5.21 7.27 7.46
C LEU A 126 -5.48 6.75 8.87
N ALA A 127 -5.31 5.45 9.09
CA ALA A 127 -5.43 4.85 10.42
C ALA A 127 -4.34 5.36 11.37
N ALA A 128 -3.08 5.44 10.91
CA ALA A 128 -1.96 5.99 11.66
C ALA A 128 -2.15 7.49 11.95
N LEU A 129 -2.72 8.24 11.00
CA LEU A 129 -3.04 9.66 11.14
C LEU A 129 -4.14 9.90 12.18
N ALA A 130 -5.20 9.09 12.16
CA ALA A 130 -6.27 9.14 13.15
C ALA A 130 -5.72 8.82 14.56
N ALA A 131 -4.87 7.80 14.67
CA ALA A 131 -4.21 7.44 15.92
C ALA A 131 -3.27 8.54 16.43
N SER A 132 -2.46 9.17 15.57
CA SER A 132 -1.61 10.31 15.93
C SER A 132 -2.43 11.50 16.42
N SER A 133 -3.51 11.83 15.71
CA SER A 133 -4.40 12.96 16.08
C SER A 133 -5.05 12.74 17.44
N PHE A 134 -5.48 11.51 17.72
CA PHE A 134 -5.98 11.11 19.04
C PHE A 134 -4.87 11.17 20.10
N ALA A 135 -3.72 10.57 19.84
CA ALA A 135 -2.60 10.51 20.78
C ALA A 135 -2.12 11.91 21.19
N ARG A 136 -2.03 12.84 20.23
CA ARG A 136 -1.63 14.23 20.48
C ARG A 136 -2.55 14.97 21.44
N ARG A 137 -3.84 14.60 21.48
CA ARG A 137 -4.83 15.26 22.33
C ARG A 137 -4.98 14.61 23.70
N PHE A 138 -4.81 13.28 23.80
CA PHE A 138 -5.20 12.51 24.99
C PHE A 138 -4.04 11.75 25.68
N THR A 139 -2.83 11.76 25.11
CA THR A 139 -1.70 10.94 25.60
C THR A 139 -0.38 11.73 25.66
N PRO A 140 0.54 11.38 26.58
CA PRO A 140 1.83 12.03 26.68
C PRO A 140 2.70 11.74 25.44
N ARG A 141 3.59 12.68 25.11
CA ARG A 141 4.45 12.63 23.90
C ARG A 141 5.29 11.35 23.80
N GLU A 142 5.73 10.83 24.93
CA GLU A 142 6.53 9.60 25.04
C GLU A 142 5.81 8.37 24.47
N GLU A 143 4.47 8.35 24.51
CA GLU A 143 3.67 7.22 24.05
C GLU A 143 3.17 7.37 22.60
N TRP A 144 3.39 8.52 21.94
CA TRP A 144 2.86 8.77 20.60
C TRP A 144 3.31 7.73 19.58
N LYS A 145 4.58 7.30 19.64
CA LYS A 145 5.11 6.27 18.75
C LYS A 145 4.37 4.93 18.91
N LEU A 146 4.04 4.55 20.15
CA LEU A 146 3.26 3.34 20.44
C LEU A 146 1.84 3.44 19.87
N TRP A 147 1.20 4.59 19.99
CA TRP A 147 -0.17 4.79 19.51
C TRP A 147 -0.25 4.86 17.98
N ILE A 148 0.73 5.47 17.33
CA ILE A 148 0.84 5.47 15.87
C ILE A 148 1.11 4.06 15.35
N ALA A 149 2.00 3.31 16.00
CA ALA A 149 2.24 1.89 15.70
C ALA A 149 0.94 1.07 15.85
N SER A 150 0.20 1.28 16.95
CA SER A 150 -1.08 0.62 17.19
C SER A 150 -2.11 0.95 16.11
N GLY A 151 -2.18 2.22 15.68
CA GLY A 151 -3.04 2.67 14.58
C GLY A 151 -2.65 2.09 13.22
N ALA A 152 -1.35 2.01 12.91
CA ALA A 152 -0.86 1.41 11.67
C ALA A 152 -1.16 -0.10 11.63
N ALA A 153 -0.94 -0.82 12.74
CA ALA A 153 -1.28 -2.23 12.88
C ALA A 153 -2.78 -2.47 12.76
N ALA A 154 -3.59 -1.60 13.38
CA ALA A 154 -5.05 -1.61 13.26
C ALA A 154 -5.53 -1.35 11.83
N GLY A 155 -4.92 -0.39 11.13
CA GLY A 155 -5.18 -0.13 9.71
C GLY A 155 -4.85 -1.34 8.84
N MET A 156 -3.73 -2.01 9.10
CA MET A 156 -3.33 -3.23 8.39
C MET A 156 -4.29 -4.39 8.68
N ALA A 157 -4.70 -4.56 9.94
CA ALA A 157 -5.67 -5.57 10.35
C ALA A 157 -7.04 -5.36 9.70
N GLY A 158 -7.52 -4.11 9.64
CA GLY A 158 -8.77 -3.76 8.97
C GLY A 158 -8.71 -3.90 7.44
N ALA A 159 -7.55 -3.65 6.84
CA ALA A 159 -7.36 -3.79 5.39
C ALA A 159 -7.22 -5.26 4.93
N TYR A 160 -6.51 -6.09 5.70
CA TYR A 160 -6.15 -7.46 5.33
C TYR A 160 -6.84 -8.55 6.16
N HIS A 161 -7.80 -8.20 7.02
CA HIS A 161 -8.44 -9.13 7.96
C HIS A 161 -7.43 -10.00 8.76
N ALA A 162 -6.23 -9.47 9.03
CA ALA A 162 -5.10 -10.24 9.55
C ALA A 162 -4.44 -9.51 10.75
N PRO A 163 -5.06 -9.56 11.95
CA PRO A 163 -4.61 -8.78 13.09
C PRO A 163 -3.26 -9.23 13.65
N LEU A 164 -2.98 -10.54 13.67
CA LEU A 164 -1.70 -11.07 14.14
C LEU A 164 -0.56 -10.73 13.17
N ALA A 165 -0.78 -10.94 11.86
CA ALA A 165 0.22 -10.61 10.86
C ALA A 165 0.52 -9.10 10.86
N GLY A 166 -0.51 -8.25 10.89
CA GLY A 166 -0.33 -6.80 10.88
C GLY A 166 0.34 -6.26 12.15
N SER A 167 -0.02 -6.78 13.32
CA SER A 167 0.62 -6.36 14.58
C SER A 167 2.07 -6.81 14.68
N LEU A 168 2.41 -8.04 14.27
CA LEU A 168 3.79 -8.53 14.26
C LEU A 168 4.64 -7.78 13.25
N PHE A 169 4.13 -7.58 12.04
CA PHE A 169 4.82 -6.82 10.98
C PHE A 169 5.19 -5.42 11.44
N ILE A 170 4.21 -4.69 11.99
CA ILE A 170 4.42 -3.33 12.48
C ILE A 170 5.33 -3.33 13.70
N ALA A 171 5.21 -4.30 14.62
CA ALA A 171 6.09 -4.38 15.78
C ALA A 171 7.55 -4.64 15.38
N GLU A 172 7.79 -5.54 14.42
CA GLU A 172 9.13 -5.88 13.94
C GLU A 172 9.79 -4.69 13.23
N ILE A 173 9.07 -4.06 12.29
CA ILE A 173 9.61 -2.95 11.51
C ILE A 173 9.88 -1.71 12.36
N LEU A 174 9.07 -1.45 13.39
CA LEU A 174 9.18 -0.23 14.19
C LEU A 174 10.08 -0.35 15.40
N PHE A 175 10.03 -1.49 16.09
CA PHE A 175 10.81 -1.67 17.32
C PHE A 175 12.11 -2.43 17.08
N GLY A 176 12.29 -3.06 15.90
CA GLY A 176 13.48 -3.80 15.48
C GLY A 176 13.74 -5.10 16.26
N THR A 177 13.42 -5.10 17.55
CA THR A 177 13.32 -6.26 18.43
C THR A 177 11.91 -6.26 19.03
N LEU A 178 11.29 -7.44 19.11
CA LEU A 178 9.97 -7.61 19.71
C LEU A 178 10.03 -7.23 21.20
N MET A 179 9.85 -5.95 21.54
CA MET A 179 9.59 -5.55 22.92
C MET A 179 8.21 -6.09 23.31
N LEU A 180 8.17 -7.27 23.94
CA LEU A 180 6.93 -7.92 24.38
C LEU A 180 6.02 -6.98 25.18
N ALA A 181 6.59 -6.03 25.92
CA ALA A 181 5.85 -5.05 26.71
C ALA A 181 4.99 -4.07 25.88
N SER A 182 5.38 -3.79 24.63
CA SER A 182 4.67 -2.88 23.72
C SER A 182 3.73 -3.60 22.76
N LEU A 183 3.87 -4.93 22.64
CA LEU A 183 3.10 -5.75 21.71
C LEU A 183 1.63 -5.88 22.14
N GLY A 184 1.36 -5.94 23.45
CA GLY A 184 -0.01 -6.09 23.99
C GLY A 184 -0.99 -5.03 23.45
N PRO A 185 -0.75 -3.72 23.65
CA PRO A 185 -1.60 -2.65 23.12
C PRO A 185 -1.75 -2.69 21.58
N VAL A 186 -0.68 -3.01 20.85
CA VAL A 186 -0.69 -3.07 19.38
C VAL A 186 -1.61 -4.20 18.88
N VAL A 187 -1.49 -5.40 19.46
CA VAL A 187 -2.34 -6.56 19.13
C VAL A 187 -3.80 -6.26 19.49
N VAL A 188 -4.06 -5.69 20.67
CA VAL A 188 -5.43 -5.35 21.08
C VAL A 188 -6.06 -4.36 20.11
N SER A 189 -5.32 -3.32 19.72
CA SER A 189 -5.81 -2.35 18.72
C SER A 189 -6.12 -3.01 17.37
N ALA A 190 -5.25 -3.92 16.91
CA ALA A 190 -5.44 -4.67 15.68
C ALA A 190 -6.66 -5.60 15.70
N VAL A 191 -6.88 -6.34 16.79
CA VAL A 191 -8.04 -7.22 16.97
C VAL A 191 -9.33 -6.41 17.05
N VAL A 192 -9.33 -5.31 17.80
CA VAL A 192 -10.51 -4.43 17.89
C VAL A 192 -10.85 -3.83 16.52
N ALA A 193 -9.85 -3.45 15.74
CA ALA A 193 -10.07 -2.94 14.39
C ALA A 193 -10.67 -4.00 13.46
N LEU A 194 -10.22 -5.25 13.55
CA LEU A 194 -10.82 -6.37 12.83
C LEU A 194 -12.29 -6.54 13.22
N LEU A 195 -12.59 -6.67 14.52
CA LEU A 195 -13.96 -6.87 15.02
C LEU A 195 -14.89 -5.71 14.62
N THR A 196 -14.41 -4.47 14.74
CA THR A 196 -15.16 -3.28 14.32
C THR A 196 -15.45 -3.33 12.81
N THR A 197 -14.46 -3.76 12.01
CA THR A 197 -14.61 -3.92 10.55
C THR A 197 -15.65 -4.99 10.20
N HIS A 198 -15.70 -6.10 10.93
CA HIS A 198 -16.72 -7.14 10.75
C HIS A 198 -18.13 -6.63 11.07
N VAL A 199 -18.29 -5.89 12.17
CA VAL A 199 -19.57 -5.25 12.52
C VAL A 199 -20.02 -4.26 11.45
N LEU A 200 -19.11 -3.43 10.93
CA LEU A 200 -19.43 -2.44 9.90
C LEU A 200 -19.77 -3.07 8.54
N ASN A 201 -19.10 -4.16 8.17
CA ASN A 201 -19.31 -4.83 6.89
C ASN A 201 -20.42 -5.88 6.92
N GLY A 202 -20.93 -6.25 8.10
CA GLY A 202 -21.96 -7.29 8.26
C GLY A 202 -21.54 -8.68 7.76
N SER A 203 -20.24 -8.94 7.59
CA SER A 203 -19.73 -10.23 7.10
C SER A 203 -18.39 -10.61 7.70
N ASP A 204 -18.26 -11.90 8.02
CA ASP A 204 -17.00 -12.58 8.39
C ASP A 204 -16.31 -13.21 7.18
N SER A 205 -16.56 -12.67 5.98
CA SER A 205 -15.97 -13.23 4.77
C SER A 205 -14.45 -13.12 4.82
N LEU A 206 -13.79 -14.28 4.77
CA LEU A 206 -12.34 -14.36 4.63
C LEU A 206 -11.94 -13.76 3.28
N LEU A 207 -10.81 -13.07 3.25
CA LEU A 207 -10.25 -12.54 1.99
C LEU A 207 -9.97 -13.63 0.96
N TYR A 208 -9.62 -14.82 1.43
CA TYR A 208 -9.36 -15.98 0.58
C TYR A 208 -10.01 -17.23 1.16
N THR A 209 -10.59 -18.05 0.28
CA THR A 209 -11.04 -19.40 0.66
C THR A 209 -10.00 -20.40 0.18
N VAL A 210 -9.43 -21.14 1.13
CA VAL A 210 -8.38 -22.13 0.87
C VAL A 210 -8.89 -23.51 1.27
N HIS A 211 -8.69 -24.49 0.40
CA HIS A 211 -8.98 -25.89 0.71
C HIS A 211 -7.69 -26.50 1.27
N LEU A 212 -7.67 -26.84 2.55
CA LEU A 212 -6.51 -27.51 3.15
C LEU A 212 -6.47 -28.97 2.69
N THR A 213 -5.32 -29.37 2.15
CA THR A 213 -4.97 -30.79 2.01
C THR A 213 -4.21 -31.21 3.26
N VAL A 214 -4.73 -32.20 3.98
CA VAL A 214 -4.26 -32.55 5.34
C VAL A 214 -3.04 -33.50 5.31
N ASP A 215 -2.78 -34.16 4.19
CA ASP A 215 -1.71 -35.16 4.06
C ASP A 215 -0.38 -34.55 3.61
N LEU A 216 0.38 -34.02 4.56
CA LEU A 216 1.73 -33.48 4.33
C LEU A 216 2.77 -34.61 4.29
N HIS A 217 3.42 -34.83 3.15
CA HIS A 217 4.58 -35.71 3.02
C HIS A 217 5.88 -34.89 2.90
N ALA A 218 7.03 -35.56 2.89
CA ALA A 218 8.34 -34.92 2.77
C ALA A 218 8.47 -34.08 1.49
N ARG A 219 7.77 -34.44 0.40
CA ARG A 219 7.79 -33.72 -0.86
C ARG A 219 7.18 -32.32 -0.74
N GLU A 220 6.06 -32.19 -0.03
CA GLU A 220 5.38 -30.92 0.19
C GLU A 220 6.24 -29.98 1.03
N TYR A 221 6.94 -30.50 2.04
CA TYR A 221 7.92 -29.70 2.81
C TYR A 221 9.05 -29.16 1.93
N VAL A 222 9.60 -29.97 1.02
CA VAL A 222 10.61 -29.51 0.05
C VAL A 222 10.02 -28.42 -0.86
N MET A 223 8.78 -28.57 -1.32
CA MET A 223 8.10 -27.56 -2.13
C MET A 223 7.88 -26.25 -1.36
N ILE A 224 7.46 -26.31 -0.09
CA ILE A 224 7.26 -25.14 0.78
C ILE A 224 8.58 -24.39 0.96
N VAL A 225 9.67 -25.10 1.31
CA VAL A 225 10.99 -24.49 1.48
C VAL A 225 11.50 -23.88 0.17
N SER A 226 11.36 -24.61 -0.95
CA SER A 226 11.77 -24.09 -2.25
C SER A 226 10.99 -22.84 -2.66
N THR A 227 9.70 -22.80 -2.37
CA THR A 227 8.85 -21.62 -2.64
C THR A 227 9.26 -20.45 -1.77
N GLY A 228 9.56 -20.68 -0.49
CA GLY A 228 10.10 -19.66 0.42
C GLY A 228 11.43 -19.08 -0.08
N LEU A 229 12.34 -19.93 -0.58
CA LEU A 229 13.62 -19.50 -1.14
C LEU A 229 13.43 -18.65 -2.41
N VAL A 230 12.59 -19.11 -3.34
CA VAL A 230 12.28 -18.37 -4.58
C VAL A 230 11.62 -17.03 -4.24
N ALA A 231 10.64 -17.01 -3.34
CA ALA A 231 9.99 -15.78 -2.89
C ALA A 231 10.99 -14.81 -2.24
N GLY A 232 11.90 -15.32 -1.41
CA GLY A 232 12.97 -14.54 -0.78
C GLY A 232 13.94 -13.92 -1.79
N LEU A 233 14.28 -14.63 -2.86
CA LEU A 233 15.13 -14.11 -3.94
C LEU A 233 14.40 -13.10 -4.84
N CYS A 234 13.10 -13.31 -5.07
CA CYS A 234 12.26 -12.38 -5.83
C CYS A 234 12.05 -11.04 -5.14
N GLY A 235 12.14 -10.98 -3.80
CA GLY A 235 11.97 -9.75 -3.02
C GLY A 235 12.96 -8.64 -3.41
N PRO A 236 14.29 -8.85 -3.30
CA PRO A 236 15.29 -7.88 -3.72
C PRO A 236 15.20 -7.51 -5.21
N LEU A 237 14.85 -8.48 -6.07
CA LEU A 237 14.65 -8.23 -7.49
C LEU A 237 13.49 -7.26 -7.72
N LEU A 238 12.36 -7.46 -7.04
CA LEU A 238 11.20 -6.58 -7.11
C LEU A 238 11.53 -5.17 -6.61
N MET A 239 12.24 -5.06 -5.48
CA MET A 239 12.70 -3.77 -4.95
C MET A 239 13.59 -3.03 -5.95
N TRP A 240 14.57 -3.74 -6.52
CA TRP A 240 15.43 -3.17 -7.57
C TRP A 240 14.63 -2.70 -8.78
N LEU A 241 13.62 -3.47 -9.20
CA LEU A 241 12.74 -3.14 -10.31
C LEU A 241 11.95 -1.86 -10.05
N MET A 242 11.39 -1.71 -8.85
CA MET A 242 10.67 -0.52 -8.44
C MET A 242 11.59 0.70 -8.46
N THR A 243 12.78 0.61 -7.88
CA THR A 243 13.77 1.70 -7.89
C THR A 243 14.24 2.05 -9.31
N ALA A 244 14.47 1.05 -10.16
CA ALA A 244 14.87 1.26 -11.55
C ALA A 244 13.76 1.96 -12.36
N SER A 245 12.49 1.56 -12.14
CA SER A 245 11.34 2.21 -12.77
C SER A 245 11.22 3.67 -12.33
N HIS A 246 11.34 3.94 -11.03
CA HIS A 246 11.28 5.28 -10.46
C HIS A 246 12.37 6.18 -11.05
N ASN A 247 13.62 5.71 -11.07
CA ASN A 247 14.74 6.44 -11.65
C ASN A 247 14.56 6.70 -13.15
N SER A 248 13.88 5.80 -13.87
CA SER A 248 13.56 5.98 -15.28
C SER A 248 12.52 7.08 -15.49
N PHE A 249 11.50 7.15 -14.62
CA PHE A 249 10.52 8.23 -14.63
C PHE A 249 11.14 9.59 -14.29
N LEU A 250 12.05 9.65 -13.32
CA LEU A 250 12.77 10.88 -12.98
C LEU A 250 13.62 11.42 -14.14
N ARG A 251 14.21 10.52 -14.95
CA ARG A 251 15.01 10.91 -16.13
C ARG A 251 14.19 11.59 -17.23
N LEU A 252 12.88 11.34 -17.28
CA LEU A 252 11.99 11.96 -18.27
C LEU A 252 11.78 13.47 -18.01
N LYS A 253 12.13 13.98 -16.82
CA LYS A 253 12.03 15.40 -16.43
C LYS A 253 10.65 16.03 -16.68
N LEU A 254 9.58 15.23 -16.69
CA LEU A 254 8.21 15.71 -16.81
C LEU A 254 7.75 16.31 -15.47
N SER A 255 6.77 17.21 -15.49
CA SER A 255 6.18 17.68 -14.23
C SER A 255 5.35 16.57 -13.56
N PRO A 256 5.17 16.60 -12.22
CA PRO A 256 4.52 15.51 -11.48
C PRO A 256 3.14 15.08 -12.03
N PRO A 257 2.25 15.99 -12.46
CA PRO A 257 0.97 15.61 -13.07
C PRO A 257 1.12 14.75 -14.33
N TRP A 258 2.07 15.12 -15.20
CA TRP A 258 2.29 14.42 -16.46
C TRP A 258 2.99 13.08 -16.26
N GLN A 259 3.87 12.96 -15.25
CA GLN A 259 4.49 11.67 -14.90
C GLN A 259 3.43 10.65 -14.45
N LEU A 260 2.50 11.07 -13.59
CA LEU A 260 1.42 10.19 -13.12
C LEU A 260 0.41 9.87 -14.23
N ALA A 261 0.09 10.84 -15.09
CA ALA A 261 -0.73 10.60 -16.28
C ALA A 261 -0.09 9.59 -17.24
N LEU A 262 1.22 9.67 -17.47
CA LEU A 262 1.97 8.72 -18.28
C LEU A 262 1.98 7.32 -17.66
N GLY A 263 2.18 7.23 -16.34
CA GLY A 263 2.08 5.98 -15.60
C GLY A 263 0.70 5.33 -15.75
N GLY A 264 -0.36 6.14 -15.62
CA GLY A 264 -1.74 5.73 -15.87
C GLY A 264 -1.98 5.28 -17.31
N LEU A 265 -1.46 6.02 -18.30
CA LEU A 265 -1.58 5.64 -19.72
C LEU A 265 -0.94 4.28 -20.02
N ILE A 266 0.22 4.00 -19.42
CA ILE A 266 0.89 2.69 -19.54
C ILE A 266 0.01 1.59 -18.94
N VAL A 267 -0.59 1.83 -17.77
CA VAL A 267 -1.54 0.88 -17.15
C VAL A 267 -2.77 0.66 -18.04
N GLY A 268 -3.33 1.73 -18.59
CA GLY A 268 -4.45 1.67 -19.53
C GLY A 268 -4.11 0.85 -20.78
N LEU A 269 -2.93 1.04 -21.37
CA LEU A 269 -2.48 0.29 -22.54
C LEU A 269 -2.32 -1.20 -22.23
N LEU A 270 -1.74 -1.53 -21.08
CA LEU A 270 -1.61 -2.92 -20.62
C LEU A 270 -2.97 -3.57 -20.35
N SER A 271 -3.96 -2.80 -19.88
CA SER A 271 -5.30 -3.30 -19.62
C SER A 271 -6.07 -3.71 -20.88
N LEU A 272 -5.67 -3.20 -22.06
CA LEU A 272 -6.21 -3.66 -23.35
C LEU A 272 -5.80 -5.09 -23.69
N LEU A 273 -4.60 -5.51 -23.24
CA LEU A 273 -4.10 -6.87 -23.44
C LEU A 273 -4.64 -7.82 -22.37
N THR A 274 -4.63 -7.38 -21.11
CA THR A 274 -5.03 -8.19 -19.96
C THR A 274 -5.82 -7.34 -18.96
N PRO A 275 -7.16 -7.47 -18.89
CA PRO A 275 -7.99 -6.69 -17.96
C PRO A 275 -7.71 -7.01 -16.50
N THR A 276 -7.09 -8.16 -16.21
CA THR A 276 -6.62 -8.57 -14.86
C THR A 276 -5.52 -7.67 -14.29
N VAL A 277 -5.00 -6.72 -15.07
CA VAL A 277 -4.06 -5.70 -14.59
C VAL A 277 -4.76 -4.68 -13.68
N TRP A 278 -6.07 -4.52 -13.82
CA TRP A 278 -6.86 -3.64 -12.96
C TRP A 278 -7.08 -4.24 -11.57
N GLY A 279 -7.10 -3.37 -10.57
CA GLY A 279 -7.30 -3.77 -9.18
C GLY A 279 -6.14 -4.56 -8.58
N ASN A 280 -6.30 -4.99 -7.33
CA ASN A 280 -5.16 -5.38 -6.48
C ASN A 280 -4.79 -6.85 -6.53
N GLY A 281 -5.36 -7.60 -7.48
CA GLY A 281 -5.04 -9.02 -7.65
C GLY A 281 -5.72 -9.97 -6.68
N TYR A 282 -6.60 -9.51 -5.77
CA TYR A 282 -7.40 -10.41 -4.91
C TYR A 282 -8.17 -11.45 -5.73
N SER A 283 -8.88 -11.01 -6.77
CA SER A 283 -9.61 -11.88 -7.69
C SER A 283 -8.69 -12.85 -8.45
N VAL A 284 -7.45 -12.44 -8.74
CA VAL A 284 -6.45 -13.26 -9.44
C VAL A 284 -5.86 -14.32 -8.51
N VAL A 285 -5.55 -13.97 -7.26
CA VAL A 285 -5.06 -14.94 -6.27
C VAL A 285 -6.15 -15.94 -5.92
N GLN A 286 -7.39 -15.45 -5.69
CA GLN A 286 -8.52 -16.31 -5.41
C GLN A 286 -8.83 -17.26 -6.58
N SER A 287 -8.74 -16.80 -7.84
CA SER A 287 -8.94 -17.68 -8.99
C SER A 287 -7.86 -18.75 -9.11
N PHE A 288 -6.60 -18.45 -8.79
CA PHE A 288 -5.52 -19.44 -8.77
C PHE A 288 -5.64 -20.45 -7.63
N LEU A 289 -6.20 -20.05 -6.48
CA LEU A 289 -6.46 -20.94 -5.35
C LEU A 289 -7.60 -21.93 -5.64
N LEU A 290 -8.63 -21.50 -6.37
CA LEU A 290 -9.79 -22.33 -6.72
C LEU A 290 -9.56 -23.19 -7.97
N SER A 291 -8.90 -22.62 -8.97
CA SER A 291 -8.65 -23.25 -10.28
C SER A 291 -7.19 -23.02 -10.67
N PRO A 292 -6.25 -23.84 -10.16
CA PRO A 292 -4.83 -23.64 -10.41
C PRO A 292 -4.56 -23.76 -11.93
N PRO A 293 -4.13 -22.68 -12.60
CA PRO A 293 -3.81 -22.76 -14.02
C PRO A 293 -2.52 -23.56 -14.21
N LEU A 294 -2.34 -24.14 -15.40
CA LEU A 294 -1.07 -24.73 -15.82
C LEU A 294 0.08 -23.76 -15.51
N PHE A 295 1.19 -24.25 -14.94
CA PHE A 295 2.38 -23.46 -14.54
C PHE A 295 2.87 -22.48 -15.63
N SER A 296 2.59 -22.75 -16.90
CA SER A 296 2.87 -21.89 -18.06
C SER A 296 2.14 -20.53 -18.01
N LEU A 297 0.90 -20.48 -17.53
CA LEU A 297 0.09 -19.26 -17.39
C LEU A 297 0.55 -18.41 -16.19
N ILE A 298 0.93 -19.04 -15.08
CA ILE A 298 1.51 -18.35 -13.92
C ILE A 298 2.82 -17.67 -14.33
N GLY A 299 3.68 -18.40 -15.06
CA GLY A 299 4.90 -17.85 -15.62
C GLY A 299 4.65 -16.75 -16.67
N GLY A 300 3.56 -16.80 -17.42
CA GLY A 300 3.15 -15.76 -18.37
C GLY A 300 2.68 -14.48 -17.68
N ILE A 301 1.90 -14.60 -16.61
CA ILE A 301 1.36 -13.47 -15.83
C ILE A 301 2.47 -12.83 -14.99
N LEU A 302 3.33 -13.62 -14.35
CA LEU A 302 4.52 -13.11 -13.67
C LEU A 302 5.47 -12.43 -14.64
N ARG A 303 5.69 -12.99 -15.84
CA ARG A 303 6.47 -12.34 -16.89
C ARG A 303 5.81 -11.06 -17.38
N ALA A 304 4.50 -11.00 -17.61
CA ALA A 304 3.81 -9.76 -17.98
C ALA A 304 3.93 -8.69 -16.89
N LYS A 305 3.89 -9.09 -15.61
CA LYS A 305 4.07 -8.21 -14.46
C LYS A 305 5.53 -7.74 -14.28
N SER A 306 6.50 -8.59 -14.64
CA SER A 306 7.95 -8.32 -14.54
C SER A 306 8.54 -7.63 -15.79
N TRP A 307 8.05 -7.94 -16.99
CA TRP A 307 8.39 -7.32 -18.27
C TRP A 307 7.96 -5.87 -18.36
N ARG A 308 7.13 -5.41 -17.41
CA ARG A 308 6.88 -4.00 -17.12
C ARG A 308 8.16 -3.18 -16.83
N CYS A 309 9.35 -3.80 -16.80
CA CYS A 309 10.59 -3.12 -16.48
C CYS A 309 11.86 -3.60 -17.21
N SER A 310 11.76 -4.07 -18.45
CA SER A 310 12.94 -4.18 -19.34
C SER A 310 12.65 -3.44 -20.64
N PRO A 311 13.39 -2.37 -20.97
CA PRO A 311 14.83 -2.51 -21.22
C PRO A 311 15.69 -1.31 -20.74
N ALA A 312 16.64 -1.54 -19.84
CA ALA A 312 17.89 -0.74 -19.73
C ALA A 312 18.88 -1.36 -18.71
N ALA A 313 19.07 -2.67 -18.74
CA ALA A 313 20.14 -3.32 -17.98
C ALA A 313 21.44 -3.27 -18.80
N GLY A 314 22.20 -2.18 -18.66
CA GLY A 314 23.51 -2.09 -19.33
C GLY A 314 24.42 -0.96 -18.84
N LEU A 315 23.92 0.25 -18.63
CA LEU A 315 24.80 1.45 -18.58
C LEU A 315 24.75 2.30 -17.29
N ALA A 316 24.06 1.87 -16.22
CA ALA A 316 23.84 2.72 -15.05
C ALA A 316 24.80 2.45 -13.86
N ARG A 317 25.81 1.59 -14.02
CA ARG A 317 26.74 1.22 -12.92
C ARG A 317 27.75 2.32 -12.51
N ARG A 318 27.78 3.50 -13.14
CA ARG A 318 28.78 4.56 -12.87
C ARG A 318 28.25 5.95 -12.51
N ALA A 319 26.92 6.18 -12.45
CA ALA A 319 26.38 7.53 -12.23
C ALA A 319 25.93 7.83 -10.78
N ALA A 320 25.95 6.85 -9.87
CA ALA A 320 25.32 6.99 -8.56
C ALA A 320 26.21 7.55 -7.43
N SER A 321 27.49 7.89 -7.68
CA SER A 321 28.39 8.37 -6.60
C SER A 321 28.55 9.89 -6.51
N LEU A 322 27.89 10.69 -7.34
CA LEU A 322 28.08 12.15 -7.37
C LEU A 322 26.79 12.89 -7.74
N ARG A 323 25.88 13.05 -6.77
CA ARG A 323 24.97 14.22 -6.58
C ARG A 323 23.86 13.85 -5.59
N GLN A 324 24.19 13.89 -4.30
CA GLN A 324 23.25 13.60 -3.21
C GLN A 324 22.75 14.88 -2.52
N HIS A 325 22.74 16.02 -3.22
CA HIS A 325 22.43 17.32 -2.58
C HIS A 325 21.40 18.19 -3.29
N TYR A 326 20.68 17.71 -4.32
CA TYR A 326 19.76 18.60 -5.07
C TYR A 326 18.50 17.94 -5.66
N LEU A 327 18.12 16.72 -5.23
CA LEU A 327 16.97 15.98 -5.81
C LEU A 327 15.99 15.45 -4.76
N SER A 328 15.97 16.05 -3.56
CA SER A 328 15.03 15.73 -2.47
C SER A 328 13.63 16.35 -2.65
N ASP A 329 13.33 16.90 -3.83
CA ASP A 329 12.21 17.84 -4.04
C ASP A 329 10.94 17.21 -4.64
N TYR A 330 10.86 15.89 -4.79
CA TYR A 330 9.67 15.23 -5.35
C TYR A 330 9.21 14.05 -4.50
N PRO A 331 8.07 14.15 -3.77
CA PRO A 331 7.50 13.03 -2.99
C PRO A 331 6.73 12.07 -3.91
N LEU A 332 7.33 11.70 -5.04
CA LEU A 332 6.85 10.65 -5.94
C LEU A 332 7.24 9.25 -5.45
N GLU A 333 8.17 9.15 -4.50
CA GLU A 333 8.58 7.88 -3.86
C GLU A 333 7.39 7.19 -3.17
N CYS A 334 6.49 7.99 -2.61
CA CYS A 334 5.32 7.50 -1.88
C CYS A 334 4.20 6.92 -2.76
N PHE A 335 4.20 7.21 -4.06
CA PHE A 335 3.17 6.73 -4.99
C PHE A 335 3.45 5.30 -5.48
N TRP A 336 4.71 4.90 -5.47
CA TRP A 336 5.16 3.60 -5.95
C TRP A 336 5.50 2.61 -4.84
N VAL A 337 5.63 3.08 -3.60
CA VAL A 337 6.25 2.31 -2.55
C VAL A 337 5.59 2.66 -1.20
N GLY A 338 4.75 1.75 -0.70
CA GLY A 338 4.37 1.66 0.72
C GLY A 338 5.48 1.02 1.59
N TYR A 339 6.71 1.03 1.11
CA TYR A 339 7.92 0.49 1.72
C TYR A 339 8.99 1.58 1.76
N GLY A 340 8.84 2.54 2.68
CA GLY A 340 9.86 3.55 2.92
C GLY A 340 11.25 2.93 3.00
N ASP A 341 12.22 3.68 2.47
CA ASP A 341 13.63 3.37 2.20
C ASP A 341 14.45 2.93 3.44
N SER A 342 14.00 1.87 4.09
CA SER A 342 14.54 1.34 5.36
C SER A 342 15.53 0.21 5.12
N GLY A 343 15.53 -0.40 3.93
CA GLY A 343 16.51 -1.43 3.56
C GLY A 343 17.94 -0.91 3.40
N CYS A 344 18.12 0.38 3.11
CA CYS A 344 19.46 0.96 2.94
C CYS A 344 20.06 1.48 4.26
N GLN A 345 19.24 1.90 5.23
CA GLN A 345 19.71 2.39 6.54
C GLN A 345 19.82 1.32 7.63
N ALA A 346 19.12 0.17 7.51
CA ALA A 346 19.34 -0.97 8.40
C ALA A 346 20.75 -1.60 8.27
N ARG A 347 21.56 -1.15 7.30
CA ARG A 347 22.95 -1.55 7.11
C ARG A 347 23.98 -0.58 7.73
N MET A 348 23.51 0.44 8.46
CA MET A 348 24.36 1.38 9.21
C MET A 348 24.08 1.36 10.73
N LYS A 349 23.85 0.18 11.29
CA LYS A 349 24.10 -0.10 12.72
C LYS A 349 24.72 -1.47 12.89
#